data_AF-A0A2D9TC88-F1
#
_entry.id   AF-A0A2D9TC88-F1
#
_cell.length_a   1.000
_cell.length_b   1.000
_cell.length_c   1.000
_cell.angle_alpha   90.00
_cell.angle_beta   90.00
_cell.angle_gamma   90.00
#
_symmetry.space_group_name_H-M   'P 1'
#
loop_
_entity.id
_entity.type
_entity.pdbx_description
1 polymer ?
#
loop_
_entity_poly.entity_id
_entity_poly.type
_entity_poly.pdbx_seq_one_letter_code
_entity_poly.pdbx_strand_id
1 'polypeptide(L)'
;MILNLLITWVVTALAFFIAAKALKGMKIQGGVGTYFVLAFVYGALMVMIGWCLTGVLHLATLGFFLLTGLSAVIRLVVMTLVLAATDKLSKRLSIDGLGTAFFAAVIMALVGFAADFVIGRLL
;
A
#
# COMPACT_ATOMS: atom_id res chain seq x y z
N MET A 1 11.39 -0.86 18.04
CA MET A 1 11.07 -1.82 16.96
C MET A 1 9.62 -2.33 17.01
N ILE A 2 9.14 -2.91 18.12
CA ILE A 2 7.77 -3.46 18.20
C ILE A 2 6.66 -2.40 18.12
N LEU A 3 6.83 -1.26 18.82
CA LEU A 3 5.85 -0.16 18.77
C LEU A 3 5.66 0.39 17.35
N ASN A 4 6.76 0.52 16.59
CA ASN A 4 6.71 1.05 15.24
C ASN A 4 5.94 0.11 14.29
N LEU A 5 6.15 -1.21 14.41
CA LEU A 5 5.39 -2.21 13.66
C LEU A 5 3.88 -2.13 13.96
N LEU A 6 3.50 -2.00 15.23
CA LEU A 6 2.09 -1.85 15.62
C LEU A 6 1.48 -0.57 15.02
N ILE A 7 2.19 0.55 15.10
CA ILE A 7 1.73 1.83 14.52
C ILE A 7 1.59 1.68 13.00
N THR A 8 2.60 1.17 12.29
CA THR A 8 2.54 0.95 10.84
C THR A 8 1.37 0.03 10.46
N TRP A 9 1.12 -1.01 11.25
CA TRP A 9 0.03 -1.93 10.98
C TRP A 9 -1.35 -1.27 11.14
N VAL A 10 -1.54 -0.49 12.22
CA VAL A 10 -2.76 0.30 12.45
C VAL A 10 -2.94 1.36 11.36
N VAL A 11 -1.88 2.08 11.01
CA VAL A 11 -1.87 3.08 9.92
C VAL A 11 -2.25 2.43 8.59
N THR A 12 -1.73 1.24 8.29
CA THR A 12 -2.05 0.52 7.04
C THR A 12 -3.53 0.11 7.03
N ALA A 13 -4.05 -0.38 8.15
CA ALA A 13 -5.47 -0.71 8.27
C ALA A 13 -6.37 0.54 8.11
N LEU A 14 -5.96 1.66 8.71
CA LEU A 14 -6.63 2.95 8.56
C LEU A 14 -6.58 3.43 7.10
N ALA A 15 -5.46 3.25 6.41
CA ALA A 15 -5.31 3.61 5.02
C ALA A 15 -6.26 2.79 4.13
N PHE A 16 -6.40 1.48 4.38
CA PHE A 16 -7.41 0.65 3.70
C PHE A 16 -8.84 1.13 3.97
N PHE A 17 -9.13 1.55 5.21
CA PHE A 17 -10.44 2.09 5.57
C PHE A 17 -10.75 3.39 4.81
N ILE A 18 -9.79 4.32 4.78
CA ILE A 18 -9.91 5.58 4.05
C ILE A 18 -10.04 5.32 2.55
N ALA A 19 -9.20 4.44 1.99
CA ALA A 19 -9.23 4.09 0.57
C ALA A 19 -10.57 3.46 0.17
N ALA A 20 -11.12 2.54 0.98
CA ALA A 20 -12.42 1.92 0.72
C ALA A 20 -13.58 2.92 0.80
N LYS A 21 -13.50 3.91 1.69
CA LYS A 21 -14.52 4.97 1.81
C LYS A 21 -14.42 6.00 0.69
N ALA A 22 -13.21 6.30 0.23
CA ALA A 22 -12.95 7.28 -0.81
C ALA A 22 -13.22 6.72 -2.22
N LEU A 23 -13.00 5.41 -2.44
CA LEU A 23 -13.13 4.77 -3.74
C LEU A 23 -14.37 3.87 -3.80
N LYS A 24 -15.35 4.27 -4.63
CA LYS A 24 -16.55 3.44 -4.89
C LYS A 24 -16.23 2.06 -5.49
N GLY A 25 -15.08 1.93 -6.16
CA GLY A 25 -14.61 0.67 -6.74
C GLY A 25 -13.83 -0.22 -5.78
N MET A 26 -13.64 0.16 -4.50
CA MET A 26 -13.03 -0.70 -3.49
C MET A 26 -14.09 -1.16 -2.51
N LYS A 27 -14.40 -2.46 -2.53
CA LYS A 27 -15.34 -3.09 -1.61
C LYS A 27 -14.59 -4.03 -0.69
N ILE A 28 -14.68 -3.76 0.61
CA ILE A 28 -14.17 -4.65 1.65
C ILE A 28 -15.36 -5.39 2.26
N GLN A 29 -15.40 -6.70 2.07
CA GLN A 29 -16.45 -7.57 2.60
C GLN A 29 -16.03 -8.10 3.97
N GLY A 30 -16.66 -7.56 5.03
CA GLY A 30 -16.46 -7.99 6.41
C GLY A 30 -16.56 -6.85 7.43
N GLY A 31 -16.57 -7.19 8.72
CA GLY A 31 -16.54 -6.23 9.82
C GLY A 31 -15.16 -5.59 10.03
N VAL A 32 -15.03 -4.75 11.07
CA VAL A 32 -13.82 -3.95 11.39
C VAL A 32 -12.53 -4.79 11.46
N GLY A 33 -12.61 -6.06 11.90
CA GLY A 33 -11.47 -6.97 11.92
C GLY A 33 -10.88 -7.31 10.54
N THR A 34 -11.65 -7.13 9.46
CA THR A 34 -11.20 -7.44 8.10
C THR A 34 -10.13 -6.47 7.62
N TYR A 35 -10.19 -5.20 8.04
CA TYR A 35 -9.18 -4.20 7.70
C TYR A 35 -7.81 -4.56 8.27
N PHE A 36 -7.76 -5.11 9.49
CA PHE A 36 -6.52 -5.57 10.11
C PHE A 36 -5.94 -6.79 9.39
N VAL A 37 -6.79 -7.73 8.99
CA VAL A 37 -6.37 -8.89 8.19
C VAL A 37 -5.83 -8.44 6.83
N LEU A 38 -6.51 -7.51 6.15
CA LEU A 38 -6.04 -6.96 4.88
C LEU A 38 -4.72 -6.20 5.02
N ALA A 39 -4.56 -5.42 6.07
CA ALA A 39 -3.29 -4.74 6.36
C ALA A 39 -2.15 -5.74 6.61
N PHE A 40 -2.44 -6.86 7.29
CA PHE A 40 -1.45 -7.92 7.51
C PHE A 40 -1.06 -8.62 6.21
N VAL A 41 -2.06 -9.01 5.40
CA VAL A 41 -1.85 -9.65 4.10
C VAL A 41 -1.08 -8.70 3.18
N TYR A 42 -1.50 -7.44 3.06
CA TYR A 42 -0.80 -6.43 2.28
C TYR A 42 0.64 -6.24 2.74
N GLY A 43 0.89 -6.10 4.04
CA GLY A 43 2.24 -6.00 4.59
C GLY A 43 3.10 -7.21 4.24
N ALA A 44 2.55 -8.42 4.35
CA ALA A 44 3.24 -9.65 3.96
C ALA A 44 3.54 -9.71 2.46
N LEU A 45 2.58 -9.37 1.59
CA LEU A 45 2.82 -9.27 0.15
C LEU A 45 3.84 -8.18 -0.18
N MET A 46 3.89 -7.09 0.58
CA MET A 46 4.85 -6.01 0.34
C MET A 46 6.28 -6.46 0.66
N VAL A 47 6.46 -7.30 1.67
CA VAL A 47 7.76 -7.93 1.97
C VAL A 47 8.15 -8.95 0.89
N MET A 48 7.21 -9.79 0.43
CA MET A 48 7.50 -10.82 -0.58
C MET A 48 7.63 -10.26 -2.00
N ILE A 49 6.55 -9.66 -2.51
CA ILE A 49 6.44 -9.15 -3.88
C ILE A 49 6.97 -7.73 -3.95
N GLY A 50 6.62 -6.87 -3.00
CA GLY A 50 6.98 -5.44 -3.06
C GLY A 50 8.50 -5.22 -3.09
N TRP A 51 9.26 -5.94 -2.25
CA TRP A 51 10.72 -5.87 -2.25
C TRP A 51 11.31 -6.33 -3.60
N CYS A 52 10.84 -7.47 -4.10
CA CYS A 52 11.31 -8.04 -5.36
C CYS A 52 11.00 -7.10 -6.54
N LEU A 53 9.76 -6.61 -6.61
CA LEU A 53 9.30 -5.72 -7.67
C LEU A 53 10.05 -4.37 -7.65
N THR A 54 10.27 -3.81 -6.46
CA THR A 54 11.04 -2.57 -6.31
C THR A 54 12.49 -2.77 -6.73
N GLY A 55 13.11 -3.89 -6.33
CA GLY A 55 14.47 -4.24 -6.74
C GLY A 55 14.61 -4.41 -8.25
N VAL A 56 13.70 -5.17 -8.88
CA VAL A 56 13.67 -5.38 -10.34
C VAL A 56 13.42 -4.06 -11.07
N LEU A 57 12.48 -3.24 -10.62
CA LEU A 57 12.20 -1.94 -11.25
C LEU A 57 13.39 -0.97 -11.13
N HIS A 58 14.07 -0.92 -9.98
CA HIS A 58 15.29 -0.12 -9.84
C HIS A 58 16.43 -0.62 -10.72
N LEU A 59 16.59 -1.93 -10.84
CA LEU A 59 17.63 -2.53 -11.67
C LEU A 59 17.34 -2.32 -13.16
N ALA A 60 16.09 -2.50 -13.59
CA ALA A 60 15.64 -2.27 -14.97
C ALA A 60 15.72 -0.79 -15.38
N THR A 61 15.49 0.12 -14.43
CA THR A 61 15.64 1.57 -14.66
C THR A 61 17.08 2.06 -14.54
N LEU A 62 18.06 1.16 -14.36
CA LEU A 62 19.51 1.47 -14.38
C LEU A 62 19.91 2.60 -13.41
N GLY A 63 19.14 2.82 -12.33
CA GLY A 63 19.36 3.95 -11.42
C GLY A 63 19.07 5.34 -12.03
N PHE A 64 18.60 5.45 -13.27
CA PHE A 64 18.26 6.74 -13.89
C PHE A 64 17.07 7.42 -13.20
N PHE A 65 16.17 6.63 -12.62
CA PHE A 65 15.03 7.08 -11.81
C PHE A 65 15.43 7.74 -10.48
N LEU A 66 16.63 7.46 -9.95
CA LEU A 66 17.16 8.14 -8.76
C LEU A 66 17.51 9.60 -9.07
N LEU A 67 17.93 9.90 -10.31
CA LEU A 67 18.34 11.23 -10.75
C LEU A 67 17.14 12.12 -11.15
N THR A 68 16.01 11.53 -11.55
CA THR A 68 14.85 12.26 -12.09
C THR A 68 13.70 12.47 -11.10
N GLY A 69 13.87 12.11 -9.81
CA GLY A 69 12.84 12.30 -8.78
C GLY A 69 11.61 11.37 -8.92
N LEU A 70 11.72 10.37 -9.78
CA LEU A 70 10.58 9.55 -10.22
C LEU A 70 10.42 8.27 -9.37
N SER A 71 11.20 8.13 -8.28
CA SER A 71 11.11 7.05 -7.29
C SER A 71 9.71 6.92 -6.66
N ALA A 72 9.01 8.04 -6.51
CA ALA A 72 7.61 8.04 -6.05
C ALA A 72 6.68 7.28 -7.01
N VAL A 73 6.92 7.37 -8.33
CA VAL A 73 6.13 6.67 -9.35
C VAL A 73 6.37 5.17 -9.27
N ILE A 74 7.62 4.73 -9.13
CA ILE A 74 7.94 3.31 -8.92
C ILE A 74 7.21 2.78 -7.69
N ARG A 75 7.26 3.52 -6.57
CA ARG A 75 6.58 3.13 -5.33
C ARG A 75 5.07 2.99 -5.54
N LEU A 76 4.44 3.93 -6.25
CA LEU A 76 3.00 3.86 -6.56
C LEU A 76 2.66 2.66 -7.44
N VAL A 77 3.47 2.37 -8.46
CA VAL A 77 3.29 1.20 -9.34
C VAL A 77 3.40 -0.08 -8.55
N VAL A 78 4.41 -0.21 -7.68
CA VAL A 78 4.58 -1.36 -6.80
C VAL A 78 3.40 -1.49 -5.84
N MET A 79 2.99 -0.41 -5.17
CA MET A 79 1.83 -0.42 -4.28
C MET A 79 0.56 -0.85 -5.00
N THR A 80 0.35 -0.38 -6.23
CA THR A 80 -0.80 -0.74 -7.09
C THR A 80 -0.78 -2.23 -7.43
N LEU A 81 0.36 -2.76 -7.86
CA LEU A 81 0.53 -4.18 -8.21
C LEU A 81 0.35 -5.08 -6.98
N VAL A 82 0.90 -4.68 -5.84
CA VAL A 82 0.72 -5.40 -4.57
C VAL A 82 -0.74 -5.35 -4.13
N LEU A 83 -1.45 -4.23 -4.31
CA LEU A 83 -2.87 -4.12 -4.00
C LEU A 83 -3.71 -5.02 -4.90
N ALA A 84 -3.43 -5.04 -6.20
CA ALA A 84 -4.09 -5.92 -7.16
C ALA A 84 -3.79 -7.40 -6.88
N ALA A 85 -2.59 -7.73 -6.40
CA ALA A 85 -2.27 -9.07 -5.94
C ALA A 85 -3.01 -9.42 -4.64
N THR A 86 -3.16 -8.45 -3.72
CA THR A 86 -3.90 -8.60 -2.46
C THR A 86 -5.38 -8.85 -2.73
N ASP A 87 -5.96 -8.16 -3.70
CA ASP A 87 -7.33 -8.37 -4.20
C ASP A 87 -7.52 -9.80 -4.73
N LYS A 88 -6.62 -10.27 -5.60
CA LYS A 88 -6.66 -11.64 -6.12
C LYS A 88 -6.49 -12.72 -5.05
N LEU A 89 -5.66 -12.45 -4.02
CA LEU A 89 -5.40 -13.41 -2.96
C LEU A 89 -6.49 -13.40 -1.88
N SER A 90 -7.13 -12.26 -1.64
CA SER A 90 -8.09 -12.06 -0.57
C SER A 90 -9.51 -11.96 -1.10
N LYS A 91 -10.33 -13.00 -0.87
CA LYS A 91 -11.77 -12.98 -1.18
C LYS A 91 -12.56 -11.86 -0.47
N ARG A 92 -11.93 -11.18 0.49
CA ARG A 92 -12.52 -10.11 1.31
C ARG A 92 -12.27 -8.71 0.74
N LEU A 93 -11.36 -8.57 -0.21
CA LEU A 93 -11.09 -7.31 -0.92
C LEU A 93 -11.53 -7.50 -2.37
N SER A 94 -12.29 -6.54 -2.89
CA SER A 94 -12.71 -6.51 -4.28
C SER A 94 -12.43 -5.11 -4.84
N ILE A 95 -11.58 -5.04 -5.86
CA ILE A 95 -11.17 -3.81 -6.53
C ILE A 95 -11.64 -3.85 -7.99
N ASP A 96 -12.43 -2.87 -8.39
CA ASP A 96 -12.89 -2.70 -9.77
C ASP A 96 -11.75 -2.19 -10.68
N GLY A 97 -10.90 -3.13 -11.12
CA GLY A 97 -9.86 -2.91 -12.14
C GLY A 97 -8.58 -2.21 -11.67
N LEU A 98 -7.61 -2.10 -12.57
CA LEU A 98 -6.28 -1.54 -12.28
C LEU A 98 -6.32 -0.03 -11.99
N GLY A 99 -7.27 0.72 -12.58
CA GLY A 99 -7.44 2.14 -12.32
C GLY A 99 -7.81 2.43 -10.87
N THR A 100 -8.75 1.67 -10.31
CA THR A 100 -9.13 1.78 -8.90
C THR A 100 -7.99 1.36 -7.99
N ALA A 101 -7.24 0.31 -8.33
CA ALA A 101 -6.06 -0.10 -7.59
C ALA A 101 -4.99 1.01 -7.55
N PHE A 102 -4.83 1.75 -8.65
CA PHE A 102 -3.89 2.87 -8.73
C PHE A 102 -4.31 4.03 -7.82
N PHE A 103 -5.57 4.47 -7.90
CA PHE A 103 -6.06 5.51 -6.99
C PHE A 103 -6.01 5.07 -5.53
N ALA A 104 -6.26 3.79 -5.25
CA ALA A 104 -6.12 3.25 -3.92
C ALA A 104 -4.67 3.31 -3.43
N ALA A 105 -3.71 2.92 -4.27
CA ALA A 105 -2.29 3.05 -3.96
C ALA A 105 -1.88 4.51 -3.68
N VAL A 106 -2.44 5.48 -4.43
CA VAL A 106 -2.21 6.91 -4.18
C VAL A 106 -2.74 7.32 -2.81
N ILE A 107 -3.97 6.91 -2.45
CA ILE A 107 -4.54 7.21 -1.13
C ILE A 107 -3.71 6.55 -0.02
N MET A 108 -3.33 5.28 -0.19
CA MET A 108 -2.49 4.55 0.75
C MET A 108 -1.13 5.25 0.92
N ALA A 109 -0.52 5.73 -0.16
CA ALA A 109 0.74 6.47 -0.12
C ALA A 109 0.59 7.81 0.61
N LEU A 110 -0.50 8.54 0.39
CA LEU A 110 -0.77 9.80 1.09
C LEU A 110 -0.98 9.59 2.59
N VAL A 111 -1.76 8.56 2.98
CA VAL A 111 -1.96 8.22 4.39
C VAL A 111 -0.67 7.76 5.04
N GLY A 112 0.12 6.94 4.33
CA GLY A 112 1.45 6.53 4.79
C GLY A 112 2.39 7.72 4.98
N PHE A 113 2.43 8.65 4.02
CA PHE A 113 3.24 9.87 4.12
C PHE A 113 2.80 10.75 5.29
N ALA A 114 1.49 10.94 5.47
CA ALA A 114 0.96 11.70 6.60
C ALA A 114 1.30 11.04 7.94
N ALA A 115 1.20 9.71 8.02
CA ALA A 115 1.57 8.97 9.22
C ALA A 115 3.07 9.06 9.52
N ASP A 116 3.92 8.85 8.50
CA ASP A 116 5.38 8.98 8.64
C ASP A 116 5.76 10.41 9.07
N PHE A 117 5.09 11.43 8.52
CA PHE A 117 5.31 12.83 8.89
C PHE A 117 4.89 13.11 10.34
N VAL A 118 3.78 12.54 10.81
CA VAL A 118 3.32 12.67 12.19
C VAL A 118 4.28 11.94 13.14
N ILE A 119 4.66 10.71 12.82
CA ILE A 119 5.57 9.88 13.63
C ILE A 119 6.96 10.53 13.69
N GLY A 120 7.49 10.98 12.56
CA GLY A 120 8.79 11.65 12.46
C GLY A 120 8.83 13.05 13.07
N ARG A 121 7.69 13.61 13.46
CA ARG A 121 7.58 14.87 14.20
C ARG A 121 7.35 14.66 15.70
N LEU A 122 6.97 13.44 16.11
CA LEU A 122 6.68 13.03 17.49
C LEU A 122 7.87 12.33 18.16
N LEU A 123 8.87 11.87 17.39
CA LEU A 123 10.11 11.24 17.82
C LEU A 123 11.31 12.09 17.40
#